data_AF-A0A735VYX4-F1
#
_entry.id   AF-A0A735VYX4-F1
#
_cell.length_a   1.000
_cell.length_b   1.000
_cell.length_c   1.000
_cell.angle_alpha   90.00
_cell.angle_beta   90.00
_cell.angle_gamma   90.00
#
_symmetry.space_group_name_H-M   'P 1'
#
loop_
_entity.id
_entity.type
_entity.pdbx_description
1 polymer ?
#
loop_
_entity_poly.entity_id
_entity_poly.type
_entity_poly.pdbx_seq_one_letter_code
_entity_poly.pdbx_strand_id
1 'polypeptide(L)'
;MTFLFNVIFRFLHMLMLLLPLQSAVKPWLRQMAEDVLLMKRVAADVQLAGEVFRQKSRGASGQIPGADLFVEHTLFYAAHRLGWGFFNGLQSRWPEWIIHRLEYRGATLGQEFWCEGRSSGFRDAYDESKMTPSSEEVCIVIADR
;
A
#
# COMPACT_ATOMS: atom_id res chain seq x y z
N MET A 1 7.37 9.12 8.49
CA MET A 1 7.37 7.80 7.80
C MET A 1 7.87 7.93 6.37
N THR A 2 7.37 8.89 5.58
CA THR A 2 7.77 9.12 4.18
C THR A 2 9.29 9.26 3.97
N PHE A 3 9.98 10.00 4.85
CA PHE A 3 11.45 10.12 4.81
C PHE A 3 12.15 8.77 4.98
N LEU A 4 11.74 7.97 5.97
CA LEU A 4 12.29 6.64 6.22
C LEU A 4 12.15 5.75 4.98
N PHE A 5 10.96 5.71 4.36
CA PHE A 5 10.74 4.93 3.16
C PHE A 5 11.57 5.42 1.97
N ASN A 6 11.77 6.73 1.81
CA ASN A 6 12.69 7.27 0.81
C ASN A 6 14.12 6.75 0.99
N VAL A 7 14.60 6.72 2.23
CA VAL A 7 15.94 6.22 2.55
C VAL A 7 16.05 4.74 2.22
N ILE A 8 15.11 3.92 2.71
CA ILE A 8 15.09 2.47 2.45
C ILE A 8 15.01 2.19 0.94
N PHE A 9 14.13 2.87 0.21
CA PHE A 9 14.00 2.69 -1.24
C PHE A 9 15.32 2.96 -1.97
N ARG A 10 16.01 4.06 -1.62
CA ARG A 10 17.32 4.38 -2.21
C ARG A 10 18.35 3.29 -1.92
N PHE A 11 18.38 2.77 -0.70
CA PHE A 11 19.27 1.66 -0.36
C PHE A 11 18.98 0.39 -1.18
N LEU A 12 17.71 -0.02 -1.28
CA LEU A 12 17.30 -1.16 -2.09
C LEU A 12 17.64 -0.97 -3.58
N HIS A 13 17.40 0.23 -4.10
CA HIS A 13 17.71 0.58 -5.49
C HIS A 13 19.21 0.52 -5.77
N MET A 14 20.05 1.09 -4.89
CA MET A 14 21.50 1.01 -5.01
C MET A 14 21.99 -0.44 -4.96
N LEU A 15 21.42 -1.26 -4.07
CA LEU A 15 21.78 -2.68 -3.97
C LEU A 15 21.43 -3.45 -5.27
N MET A 16 20.29 -3.14 -5.90
CA MET A 16 19.93 -3.73 -7.20
C MET A 16 20.92 -3.37 -8.31
N LEU A 17 21.44 -2.14 -8.32
CA LEU A 17 22.42 -1.68 -9.32
C LEU A 17 23.79 -2.34 -9.14
N LEU A 18 24.19 -2.59 -7.89
CA LEU A 18 25.49 -3.19 -7.56
C LEU A 18 25.54 -4.70 -7.81
N LEU A 19 24.39 -5.38 -7.82
CA LEU A 19 24.35 -6.83 -8.01
C LEU A 19 24.44 -7.23 -9.50
N PRO A 20 25.04 -8.39 -9.81
CA PRO A 20 25.06 -8.94 -11.17
C PRO A 20 23.65 -9.20 -11.72
N LEU A 21 23.47 -9.06 -13.04
CA LEU A 21 22.15 -9.25 -13.70
C LEU A 21 21.55 -10.65 -13.45
N GLN A 22 22.38 -11.68 -13.32
CA GLN A 22 21.99 -13.07 -13.08
C GLN A 22 21.68 -13.37 -11.60
N SER A 23 21.74 -12.39 -10.70
CA SER A 23 21.49 -12.62 -9.28
C SER A 23 20.02 -12.97 -9.02
N ALA A 24 19.79 -14.15 -8.44
CA ALA A 24 18.48 -14.60 -7.95
C ALA A 24 17.90 -13.69 -6.85
N VAL A 25 18.70 -12.77 -6.30
CA VAL A 25 18.28 -11.80 -5.26
C VAL A 25 17.57 -10.59 -5.87
N LYS A 26 17.75 -10.30 -7.17
CA LYS A 26 17.15 -9.11 -7.82
C LYS A 26 15.61 -9.11 -7.82
N PRO A 27 14.90 -10.21 -8.11
CA PRO A 27 13.45 -10.26 -8.00
C PRO A 27 12.97 -9.95 -6.57
N TRP A 28 13.64 -10.53 -5.56
CA TRP A 28 13.34 -10.26 -4.16
C TRP A 28 13.53 -8.78 -3.80
N LEU A 29 14.65 -8.17 -4.22
CA LEU A 29 14.88 -6.74 -4.00
C LEU A 29 13.87 -5.84 -4.71
N ARG A 30 13.44 -6.22 -5.91
CA ARG A 30 12.38 -5.50 -6.64
C ARG A 30 11.08 -5.55 -5.85
N GLN A 31 10.69 -6.72 -5.35
CA GLN A 31 9.49 -6.87 -4.53
C GLN A 31 9.58 -6.01 -3.26
N MET A 32 10.72 -6.02 -2.57
CA MET A 32 10.94 -5.15 -1.41
C MET A 32 10.86 -3.66 -1.79
N ALA A 33 11.39 -3.26 -2.94
CA ALA A 33 11.32 -1.87 -3.39
C ALA A 33 9.88 -1.44 -3.70
N GLU A 34 9.09 -2.31 -4.33
CA GLU A 34 7.67 -2.09 -4.62
C GLU A 34 6.85 -1.94 -3.33
N ASP A 35 7.09 -2.80 -2.35
CA ASP A 35 6.48 -2.71 -1.02
C ASP A 35 6.80 -1.36 -0.34
N VAL A 36 8.05 -0.89 -0.42
CA VAL A 36 8.45 0.41 0.13
C VAL A 36 7.75 1.56 -0.59
N LEU A 37 7.63 1.49 -1.91
CA LEU A 37 6.92 2.52 -2.68
C LEU A 37 5.44 2.56 -2.30
N LEU A 38 4.81 1.40 -2.09
CA LEU A 38 3.44 1.29 -1.60
C LEU A 38 3.32 1.94 -0.23
N MET A 39 4.12 1.51 0.75
CA MET A 39 4.08 2.06 2.11
C MET A 39 4.40 3.57 2.15
N LYS A 40 5.29 4.04 1.27
CA LYS A 40 5.59 5.46 1.10
C LYS A 40 4.37 6.25 0.62
N ARG A 41 3.65 5.75 -0.39
CA ARG A 41 2.43 6.39 -0.90
C ARG A 41 1.37 6.46 0.20
N VAL A 42 1.11 5.34 0.87
CA VAL A 42 0.17 5.29 2.00
C VAL A 42 0.56 6.28 3.09
N ALA A 43 1.85 6.35 3.46
CA ALA A 43 2.31 7.32 4.46
C ALA A 43 2.13 8.78 4.02
N ALA A 44 2.32 9.08 2.73
CA ALA A 44 2.13 10.42 2.18
C ALA A 44 0.64 10.80 2.18
N ASP A 45 -0.23 9.89 1.77
CA ASP A 45 -1.68 10.08 1.74
C ASP A 45 -2.23 10.29 3.17
N VAL A 46 -1.81 9.48 4.14
CA VAL A 46 -2.15 9.65 5.56
C VAL A 46 -1.65 10.99 6.10
N GLN A 47 -0.43 11.40 5.73
CA GLN A 47 0.10 12.70 6.14
C GLN A 47 -0.71 13.85 5.54
N LEU A 48 -1.11 13.75 4.27
CA LEU A 48 -1.90 14.76 3.57
C LEU A 48 -3.31 14.90 4.17
N ALA A 49 -4.00 13.78 4.37
CA ALA A 49 -5.29 13.75 5.05
C ALA A 49 -5.21 14.33 6.47
N GLY A 50 -4.14 13.99 7.21
CA GLY A 50 -3.90 14.53 8.55
C GLY A 50 -3.66 16.04 8.57
N GLU A 51 -3.00 16.59 7.56
CA GLU A 51 -2.79 18.04 7.45
C GLU A 51 -4.10 18.77 7.16
N VAL A 52 -4.92 18.26 6.23
CA VAL A 52 -6.25 18.84 5.93
C VAL A 52 -7.16 18.77 7.16
N PHE A 53 -7.19 17.63 7.85
CA PHE A 53 -7.92 17.47 9.11
C PHE A 53 -7.46 18.47 10.18
N ARG A 54 -6.15 18.71 10.28
CA ARG A 54 -5.58 19.67 11.22
C ARG A 54 -5.90 21.12 10.88
N GLN A 55 -5.91 21.47 9.60
CA GLN A 55 -6.28 22.81 9.14
C GLN A 55 -7.76 23.11 9.44
N LYS A 56 -8.64 22.12 9.22
CA LYS A 56 -10.06 22.19 9.62
C LYS A 56 -10.23 22.43 11.12
N SER A 57 -9.57 21.64 11.97
CA SER A 57 -9.71 21.74 13.43
C SER A 57 -9.19 23.05 14.03
N ARG A 58 -8.28 23.74 13.36
CA ARG A 58 -7.70 25.02 13.82
C ARG A 58 -8.54 26.25 13.46
N GLY A 59 -9.70 26.08 12.83
CA GLY A 59 -10.59 27.20 12.49
C GLY A 59 -9.95 28.20 11.53
N ALA A 60 -9.00 27.75 10.68
CA ALA A 60 -8.41 28.59 9.65
C ALA A 60 -9.50 29.00 8.65
N SER A 61 -10.03 30.21 8.85
CA SER A 61 -10.92 31.01 7.99
C SER A 61 -11.46 30.32 6.74
N GLY A 62 -12.71 29.85 6.82
CA GLY A 62 -13.48 29.27 5.72
C GLY A 62 -13.52 27.75 5.77
N GLN A 63 -14.71 27.17 5.89
CA GLN A 63 -14.94 25.76 5.59
C GLN A 63 -14.28 25.46 4.23
N ILE A 64 -13.18 24.69 4.20
CA ILE A 64 -12.59 24.22 2.95
C ILE A 64 -13.65 23.29 2.34
N PRO A 65 -14.35 23.69 1.25
CA PRO A 65 -15.44 22.89 0.73
C PRO A 65 -14.90 21.53 0.27
N GLY A 66 -15.54 20.44 0.70
CA GLY A 66 -15.11 19.08 0.35
C GLY A 66 -13.92 18.53 1.14
N ALA A 67 -13.41 19.23 2.16
CA ALA A 67 -12.29 18.72 2.96
C ALA A 67 -12.60 17.41 3.68
N ASP A 68 -13.84 17.21 4.16
CA ASP A 68 -14.25 15.96 4.79
C ASP A 68 -14.24 14.82 3.79
N LEU A 69 -14.92 14.99 2.65
CA LEU A 69 -14.91 14.00 1.57
C LEU A 69 -13.47 13.70 1.09
N PHE A 70 -12.61 14.71 1.00
CA PHE A 70 -11.20 14.52 0.67
C PHE A 70 -10.49 13.64 1.69
N VAL A 71 -10.60 13.95 2.99
CA VAL A 71 -9.97 13.16 4.06
C VAL A 71 -10.49 11.72 4.04
N GLU A 72 -11.80 11.52 3.95
CA GLU A 72 -12.45 10.21 3.89
C GLU A 72 -11.94 9.39 2.71
N HIS A 73 -11.99 9.97 1.51
CA HIS A 73 -11.58 9.32 0.28
C HIS A 73 -10.08 9.01 0.29
N THR A 74 -9.23 9.96 0.71
CA THR A 74 -7.78 9.75 0.80
C THR A 74 -7.44 8.66 1.80
N LEU A 75 -8.08 8.64 2.98
CA LEU A 75 -7.85 7.59 3.98
C LEU A 75 -8.32 6.22 3.49
N PHE A 76 -9.51 6.15 2.87
CA PHE A 76 -10.06 4.92 2.30
C PHE A 76 -9.10 4.31 1.28
N TYR A 77 -8.66 5.09 0.28
CA TYR A 77 -7.79 4.56 -0.77
C TYR A 77 -6.35 4.30 -0.31
N ALA A 78 -5.86 5.05 0.68
CA ALA A 78 -4.59 4.74 1.32
C ALA A 78 -4.65 3.38 2.03
N ALA A 79 -5.72 3.13 2.79
CA ALA A 79 -5.96 1.86 3.46
C ALA A 79 -6.21 0.72 2.46
N HIS A 80 -6.93 0.98 1.36
CA HIS A 80 -7.17 0.02 0.29
C HIS A 80 -5.87 -0.50 -0.32
N ARG A 81 -4.94 0.40 -0.68
CA ARG A 81 -3.60 0.01 -1.15
C ARG A 81 -2.85 -0.83 -0.11
N LEU A 82 -3.00 -0.52 1.17
CA LEU A 82 -2.37 -1.28 2.24
C LEU A 82 -2.97 -2.69 2.37
N GLY A 83 -4.29 -2.82 2.30
CA GLY A 83 -5.01 -4.09 2.25
C GLY A 83 -4.56 -4.97 1.09
N TRP A 84 -4.41 -4.38 -0.10
CA TRP A 84 -3.83 -5.04 -1.27
C TRP A 84 -2.42 -5.56 -0.99
N GLY A 85 -1.58 -4.72 -0.38
CA GLY A 85 -0.23 -5.09 0.04
C GLY A 85 -0.23 -6.27 1.01
N PHE A 86 -1.15 -6.30 1.98
CA PHE A 86 -1.28 -7.40 2.94
C PHE A 86 -1.64 -8.72 2.27
N PHE A 87 -2.59 -8.72 1.34
CA PHE A 87 -2.91 -9.91 0.55
C PHE A 87 -1.65 -10.43 -0.17
N ASN A 88 -0.88 -9.52 -0.76
CA ASN A 88 0.37 -9.84 -1.43
C ASN A 88 1.56 -10.12 -0.49
N GLY A 89 1.35 -10.31 0.82
CA GLY A 89 2.38 -10.72 1.77
C GLY A 89 3.27 -9.60 2.31
N LEU A 90 2.86 -8.33 2.23
CA LEU A 90 3.62 -7.20 2.79
C LEU A 90 3.97 -7.41 4.28
N GLN A 91 3.02 -7.93 5.06
CA GLN A 91 3.19 -8.15 6.50
C GLN A 91 4.22 -9.24 6.84
N SER A 92 4.45 -10.21 5.96
CA SER A 92 5.46 -11.26 6.19
C SER A 92 6.86 -10.84 5.77
N ARG A 93 6.98 -9.85 4.86
CA ARG A 93 8.27 -9.36 4.35
C ARG A 93 8.85 -8.20 5.16
N TRP A 94 8.00 -7.42 5.83
CA TRP A 94 8.42 -6.20 6.51
C TRP A 94 8.31 -6.31 8.04
N PRO A 95 9.21 -5.63 8.78
CA PRO A 95 9.12 -5.57 10.23
C PRO A 95 7.75 -5.07 10.71
N GLU A 96 7.14 -5.82 11.62
CA GLU A 96 5.80 -5.56 12.14
C GLU A 96 5.62 -4.12 12.64
N TRP A 97 6.63 -3.56 13.31
CA TRP A 97 6.56 -2.21 13.87
C TRP A 97 6.37 -1.13 12.81
N ILE A 98 6.89 -1.31 11.58
CA ILE A 98 6.71 -0.36 10.47
C ILE A 98 5.25 -0.37 10.03
N ILE A 99 4.71 -1.57 9.85
CA ILE A 99 3.33 -1.80 9.43
C ILE A 99 2.37 -1.28 10.49
N HIS A 100 2.58 -1.66 11.76
CA HIS A 100 1.76 -1.21 12.88
C HIS A 100 1.77 0.32 13.02
N ARG A 101 2.92 0.98 12.79
CA ARG A 101 3.00 2.44 12.83
C ARG A 101 2.22 3.10 11.71
N LEU A 102 2.17 2.48 10.53
CA LEU A 102 1.40 2.96 9.37
C LEU A 102 -0.10 2.82 9.63
N GLU A 103 -0.53 1.62 10.05
CA GLU A 103 -1.90 1.28 10.47
C GLU A 103 -2.40 2.24 11.56
N TYR A 104 -1.64 2.40 12.63
CA TYR A 104 -1.99 3.28 13.74
C TYR A 104 -2.25 4.72 13.27
N ARG A 105 -1.38 5.26 12.40
CA ARG A 105 -1.51 6.64 11.91
C ARG A 105 -2.77 6.82 11.08
N GLY A 106 -3.07 5.87 10.18
CA GLY A 106 -4.29 5.90 9.38
C GLY A 106 -5.55 5.80 10.23
N ALA A 107 -5.61 4.78 11.09
CA ALA A 107 -6.77 4.54 11.97
C ALA A 107 -7.05 5.72 12.93
N THR A 108 -6.01 6.42 13.42
CA THR A 108 -6.22 7.60 14.28
C THR A 108 -6.88 8.80 13.59
N LEU A 109 -6.83 8.88 12.26
CA LEU A 109 -7.47 9.98 11.51
C LEU A 109 -8.91 9.67 11.11
N GLY A 110 -9.24 8.39 10.92
CA GLY A 110 -10.59 7.95 10.55
C GLY A 110 -10.66 6.43 10.54
N GLN A 111 -10.97 5.85 11.71
CA GLN A 111 -10.94 4.39 11.91
C GLN A 111 -11.89 3.65 10.97
N GLU A 112 -13.11 4.16 10.80
CA GLU A 112 -14.14 3.53 9.96
C GLU A 112 -13.66 3.42 8.49
N PHE A 113 -13.30 4.54 7.88
CA PHE A 113 -12.79 4.59 6.50
C PHE A 113 -11.51 3.77 6.31
N TRP A 114 -10.64 3.78 7.32
CA TRP A 114 -9.41 3.03 7.29
C TRP A 114 -9.66 1.51 7.33
N CYS A 115 -10.48 1.04 8.27
CA CYS A 115 -10.81 -0.38 8.41
C CYS A 115 -11.58 -0.90 7.19
N GLU A 116 -12.53 -0.13 6.67
CA GLU A 116 -13.29 -0.49 5.48
C GLU A 116 -12.39 -0.52 4.24
N GLY A 117 -11.63 0.55 3.99
CA GLY A 117 -10.71 0.62 2.85
C GLY A 117 -9.70 -0.53 2.85
N ARG A 118 -9.07 -0.82 4.00
CA ARG A 118 -8.15 -1.95 4.16
C ARG A 118 -8.81 -3.29 3.86
N SER A 119 -10.03 -3.51 4.33
CA SER A 119 -10.74 -4.77 4.12
C SER A 119 -11.20 -4.93 2.68
N SER A 120 -11.67 -3.85 2.05
CA SER A 120 -12.00 -3.79 0.63
C SER A 120 -10.78 -4.09 -0.23
N GLY A 121 -9.65 -3.43 0.00
CA GLY A 121 -8.44 -3.66 -0.80
C GLY A 121 -7.87 -5.08 -0.70
N PHE A 122 -8.00 -5.72 0.46
CA PHE A 122 -7.66 -7.13 0.61
C PHE A 122 -8.62 -8.04 -0.18
N ARG A 123 -9.93 -7.76 -0.11
CA ARG A 123 -10.96 -8.54 -0.81
C ARG A 123 -10.82 -8.43 -2.32
N ASP A 124 -10.60 -7.22 -2.83
CA ASP A 124 -10.43 -6.99 -4.27
C ASP A 124 -9.19 -7.75 -4.79
N ALA A 125 -8.09 -7.74 -4.04
CA ALA A 125 -6.88 -8.50 -4.39
C ALA A 125 -7.13 -10.02 -4.40
N TYR A 126 -7.92 -10.51 -3.43
CA TYR A 126 -8.35 -11.91 -3.39
C TYR A 126 -9.23 -12.26 -4.59
N ASP A 127 -10.23 -11.44 -4.91
CA ASP A 127 -11.15 -11.68 -6.02
C ASP A 127 -10.41 -11.65 -7.37
N GLU A 128 -9.47 -10.71 -7.56
CA GLU A 128 -8.62 -10.67 -8.75
C GLU A 128 -7.77 -11.93 -8.89
N SER A 129 -7.20 -12.43 -7.79
CA SER A 129 -6.42 -13.68 -7.80
C SER A 129 -7.25 -14.91 -8.18
N LYS A 130 -8.58 -14.86 -7.98
CA LYS A 130 -9.52 -15.91 -8.39
C LYS A 130 -9.96 -15.78 -9.85
N MET A 131 -9.95 -14.57 -10.40
CA MET A 131 -10.32 -14.31 -11.78
C MET A 131 -9.18 -14.57 -12.77
N THR A 132 -7.92 -14.52 -12.33
CA THR A 132 -6.80 -15.02 -13.13
C THR A 132 -6.84 -16.56 -13.16
N PRO A 133 -7.18 -17.21 -14.29
CA PRO A 133 -7.18 -18.66 -14.36
C PRO A 133 -5.77 -19.17 -14.03
N SER A 134 -5.70 -20.20 -13.18
CA SER A 134 -4.43 -20.88 -12.96
C SER A 134 -3.91 -21.36 -14.31
N SER A 135 -2.61 -21.18 -14.55
CA SER A 135 -1.94 -21.69 -15.75
C SER A 135 -2.11 -23.21 -15.94
N GLU A 136 -2.66 -23.92 -14.96
CA GLU A 136 -2.92 -25.37 -15.03
C GLU A 136 -4.24 -25.72 -15.73
N GLU A 137 -5.23 -24.81 -15.80
CA GLU A 137 -6.51 -25.11 -16.48
C GLU A 137 -6.46 -24.87 -18.00
N VAL A 138 -5.47 -24.13 -18.50
CA VAL A 138 -5.35 -23.83 -19.95
C VAL A 138 -4.72 -25.00 -20.74
N CYS A 139 -4.09 -25.96 -20.08
CA CYS A 139 -3.41 -27.08 -20.77
C CYS A 139 -4.29 -28.30 -21.08
N ILE A 140 -5.55 -28.37 -20.61
CA ILE A 140 -6.37 -29.61 -20.75
C ILE A 140 -7.23 -29.62 -22.03
N VAL A 141 -7.32 -28.53 -22.80
CA VAL A 141 -8.29 -28.44 -23.93
C VAL A 141 -7.65 -28.65 -25.32
N ILE A 142 -6.36 -28.95 -25.43
CA ILE A 142 -5.71 -29.22 -26.74
C ILE A 142 -5.08 -30.61 -26.76
N ALA A 143 -5.90 -31.66 -26.66
CA ALA A 143 -5.50 -33.02 -27.05
C ALA A 143 -6.73 -33.91 -27.28
N ASP A 144 -7.64 -33.52 -28.18
CA ASP A 144 -8.43 -34.51 -28.93
C ASP A 144 -9.04 -33.89 -30.20
N ARG A 145 -8.35 -34.04 -31.33
CA ARG A 145 -8.91 -34.23 -32.68
C ARG A 145 -7.82 -34.38 -33.73
#